data_AF-W2EYK1-F1
#
_entry.id   AF-W2EYK1-F1
#
_cell.length_a   1.000
_cell.length_b   1.000
_cell.length_c   1.000
_cell.angle_alpha   90.00
_cell.angle_beta   90.00
_cell.angle_gamma   90.00
#
_symmetry.space_group_name_H-M   'P 1'
#
loop_
_entity.id
_entity.type
_entity.pdbx_description
1 polymer ?
#
loop_
_entity_poly.entity_id
_entity_poly.type
_entity_poly.pdbx_seq_one_letter_code
_entity_poly.pdbx_strand_id
1 'polypeptide(L)'
;MLSSMRWWKLPLSGAPYRHTLFLLLSLPLAVWSLFDHGTAQRRAAALLLAQPTPFSRVRGLAAVPLDAVSLIVVGYCWLGVIVNIVYPIRPLFGMSGEYRDSWGGPTLAGAWAVHALAGVAFWLIIPWLLRGYVALWRRMAGAGN
;
A
#
# COMPACT_ATOMS: atom_id res chain seq x y z
N MET A 1 10.15 -15.69 8.75
CA MET A 1 11.25 -14.89 9.35
C MET A 1 10.79 -13.48 9.80
N LEU A 2 9.57 -13.34 10.37
CA LEU A 2 9.05 -12.07 10.93
C LEU A 2 9.07 -12.04 12.47
N SER A 3 9.60 -13.08 13.13
CA SER A 3 9.42 -13.25 14.59
C SER A 3 10.44 -12.49 15.46
N SER A 4 11.39 -11.72 14.89
CA SER A 4 12.38 -10.96 15.68
C SER A 4 12.38 -9.44 15.49
N MET A 5 11.59 -8.90 14.55
CA MET A 5 11.52 -7.44 14.39
C MET A 5 10.57 -6.82 15.41
N ARG A 6 11.11 -5.89 16.21
CA ARG A 6 10.30 -5.07 17.12
C ARG A 6 9.23 -4.33 16.32
N TRP A 7 7.98 -4.43 16.76
CA TRP A 7 6.81 -3.94 16.02
C TRP A 7 6.89 -2.46 15.62
N TRP A 8 7.56 -1.62 16.41
CA TRP A 8 7.75 -0.18 16.15
C TRP A 8 8.80 0.12 15.07
N LYS A 9 9.68 -0.83 14.74
CA LYS A 9 10.65 -0.68 13.62
C LYS A 9 10.03 -0.96 12.26
N LEU A 10 8.78 -1.41 12.23
CA LEU A 10 8.13 -1.89 11.02
C LEU A 10 8.14 -0.84 9.88
N PRO A 11 7.80 0.45 10.10
CA PRO A 11 7.80 1.47 9.03
C PRO A 11 9.18 1.73 8.41
N LEU A 12 10.24 1.49 9.20
CA LEU A 12 11.63 1.71 8.82
C LEU A 12 12.27 0.46 8.19
N SER A 13 11.53 -0.64 8.08
CA SER A 13 12.00 -1.89 7.51
C SER A 13 11.60 -2.03 6.04
N GLY A 14 12.29 -2.89 5.27
CA GLY A 14 11.94 -3.15 3.87
C GLY A 14 10.62 -3.91 3.66
N ALA A 15 10.09 -4.57 4.68
CA ALA A 15 8.97 -5.50 4.52
C ALA A 15 7.64 -4.83 4.08
N PRO A 16 7.20 -3.71 4.68
CA PRO A 16 5.99 -3.02 4.24
C PRO A 16 6.02 -2.52 2.80
N TYR A 17 7.19 -2.13 2.30
CA TYR A 17 7.36 -1.68 0.91
C TYR A 17 7.21 -2.84 -0.07
N ARG A 18 7.71 -4.03 0.28
CA ARG A 18 7.46 -5.24 -0.50
C ARG A 18 5.98 -5.64 -0.46
N HIS A 19 5.33 -5.51 0.69
CA HIS A 19 3.88 -5.72 0.80
C HIS A 19 3.09 -4.71 -0.05
N THR A 20 3.48 -3.43 -0.05
CA THR A 20 2.89 -2.39 -0.91
C THR A 20 2.96 -2.80 -2.36
N LEU A 21 4.18 -3.11 -2.85
CA LEU A 21 4.39 -3.50 -4.24
C LEU A 21 3.57 -4.73 -4.60
N PHE A 22 3.52 -5.73 -3.71
CA PHE A 22 2.73 -6.93 -3.93
C PHE A 22 1.23 -6.61 -4.06
N LEU A 23 0.67 -5.80 -3.17
CA LEU A 23 -0.76 -5.46 -3.18
C LEU A 23 -1.14 -4.53 -4.33
N LEU A 24 -0.24 -3.65 -4.78
CA LEU A 24 -0.46 -2.87 -6.00
C LEU A 24 -0.48 -3.77 -7.25
N LEU A 25 0.35 -4.81 -7.26
CA LEU A 25 0.42 -5.78 -8.35
C LEU A 25 -0.62 -6.91 -8.23
N SER A 26 -1.30 -7.07 -7.10
CA SER A 26 -2.10 -8.29 -6.87
C SER A 26 -3.29 -8.38 -7.82
N LEU A 27 -3.98 -7.26 -8.09
CA LEU A 27 -5.07 -7.22 -9.06
C LEU A 27 -4.62 -7.52 -10.50
N PRO A 28 -3.60 -6.83 -11.08
CA PRO A 28 -3.14 -7.16 -12.43
C PRO A 28 -2.59 -8.59 -12.52
N LEU A 29 -1.95 -9.11 -11.45
CA LEU A 29 -1.51 -10.50 -11.39
C LEU A 29 -2.67 -11.49 -11.32
N ALA A 30 -3.74 -11.18 -10.60
CA ALA A 30 -4.94 -12.01 -10.54
C ALA A 30 -5.64 -12.07 -11.92
N VAL A 31 -5.72 -10.95 -12.64
CA VAL A 31 -6.20 -10.93 -14.04
C VAL A 31 -5.28 -11.73 -14.95
N TRP A 32 -3.96 -11.55 -14.83
CA TRP A 32 -2.97 -12.28 -15.63
C TRP A 32 -2.97 -13.79 -15.37
N SER A 33 -3.41 -14.22 -14.18
CA SER A 33 -3.54 -15.64 -13.81
C SER A 33 -4.49 -16.44 -14.70
N LEU A 34 -5.39 -15.74 -15.41
CA LEU A 34 -6.24 -16.32 -16.44
C LEU A 34 -5.40 -16.91 -17.59
N PHE A 35 -4.27 -16.29 -17.92
CA PHE A 35 -3.40 -16.67 -19.03
C PHE A 35 -2.26 -17.59 -18.60
N ASP A 36 -1.58 -17.28 -17.49
CA ASP A 36 -0.35 -17.98 -17.08
C ASP A 36 -0.54 -19.03 -15.97
N HIS A 37 -1.80 -19.33 -15.64
CA HIS A 37 -2.20 -20.25 -14.58
C HIS A 37 -1.62 -19.89 -13.20
N GLY A 38 -1.45 -18.59 -12.92
CA GLY A 38 -1.01 -18.04 -11.64
C GLY A 38 0.50 -18.07 -11.42
N THR A 39 1.29 -18.29 -12.46
CA THR A 39 2.75 -18.43 -12.35
C THR A 39 3.43 -17.14 -11.91
N ALA A 40 3.07 -16.01 -12.52
CA ALA A 40 3.58 -14.69 -12.16
C ALA A 40 3.16 -14.31 -10.73
N GLN A 41 1.92 -14.61 -10.34
CA GLN A 41 1.43 -14.31 -8.99
C GLN A 41 2.18 -15.12 -7.92
N ARG A 42 2.43 -16.42 -8.16
CA ARG A 42 3.26 -17.25 -7.27
C ARG A 42 4.69 -16.71 -7.17
N ARG A 43 5.28 -16.30 -8.29
CA ARG A 43 6.64 -15.72 -8.33
C ARG A 43 6.70 -14.41 -7.55
N ALA A 44 5.72 -13.52 -7.73
CA ALA A 44 5.62 -12.26 -7.00
C ALA A 44 5.45 -12.50 -5.49
N ALA A 45 4.59 -13.45 -5.10
CA ALA A 45 4.42 -13.83 -3.70
C ALA A 45 5.72 -14.41 -3.09
N ALA A 46 6.43 -15.26 -3.83
CA ALA A 46 7.72 -15.80 -3.39
C ALA A 46 8.77 -14.69 -3.20
N LEU A 47 8.89 -13.75 -4.13
CA LEU A 47 9.88 -12.67 -4.09
C LEU A 47 9.54 -11.59 -3.05
N LEU A 48 8.28 -11.16 -3.00
CA LEU A 48 7.86 -9.99 -2.21
C LEU A 48 7.36 -10.37 -0.81
N LEU A 49 6.75 -11.55 -0.67
CA LEU A 49 6.22 -12.01 0.62
C LEU A 49 7.08 -13.10 1.27
N ALA A 50 8.14 -13.57 0.60
CA ALA A 50 9.02 -14.65 1.04
C ALA A 50 8.24 -15.94 1.39
N GLN A 51 7.24 -16.28 0.58
CA GLN A 51 6.31 -17.38 0.83
C GLN A 51 6.03 -18.17 -0.46
N PRO A 52 6.30 -19.49 -0.51
CA PRO A 52 5.82 -20.36 -1.58
C PRO A 52 4.32 -20.62 -1.36
N THR A 53 3.46 -20.07 -2.20
CA THR A 53 2.01 -20.24 -2.06
C THR A 53 1.49 -21.34 -3.01
N PRO A 54 0.71 -22.32 -2.53
CA PRO A 54 -0.01 -23.27 -3.37
C PRO A 54 -1.21 -22.56 -4.02
N PHE A 55 -0.93 -21.71 -5.00
CA PHE A 55 -1.93 -20.87 -5.65
C PHE A 55 -2.55 -21.59 -6.85
N SER A 56 -3.87 -21.77 -6.82
CA SER A 56 -4.66 -22.32 -7.94
C SER A 56 -5.48 -21.22 -8.63
N ARG A 57 -5.86 -21.42 -9.90
CA ARG A 57 -6.67 -20.46 -10.68
C ARG A 57 -7.97 -20.05 -9.97
N VAL A 58 -8.65 -21.02 -9.35
CA VAL A 58 -9.90 -20.77 -8.60
C VAL A 58 -9.66 -19.87 -7.39
N ARG A 59 -8.56 -20.10 -6.65
CA ARG A 59 -8.19 -19.25 -5.52
C ARG A 59 -7.75 -17.85 -5.94
N GLY A 60 -7.09 -17.74 -7.09
CA GLY A 60 -6.75 -16.46 -7.71
C GLY A 60 -7.97 -15.61 -8.03
N LEU A 61 -8.98 -16.22 -8.64
CA LEU A 61 -10.23 -15.54 -8.93
C LEU A 61 -11.02 -15.18 -7.67
N ALA A 62 -11.03 -16.06 -6.66
CA ALA A 62 -11.65 -15.76 -5.37
C ALA A 62 -10.99 -14.59 -4.63
N ALA A 63 -9.72 -14.31 -4.91
CA ALA A 63 -8.99 -13.20 -4.31
C ALA A 63 -9.23 -11.84 -5.00
N VAL A 64 -9.79 -11.81 -6.22
CA VAL A 64 -9.99 -10.58 -7.01
C VAL A 64 -10.73 -9.48 -6.25
N PRO A 65 -11.84 -9.74 -5.51
CA PRO A 65 -12.51 -8.69 -4.73
C PRO A 65 -11.60 -8.09 -3.66
N LEU A 66 -10.81 -8.92 -2.96
CA LEU A 66 -9.85 -8.42 -1.98
C LEU A 66 -8.72 -7.66 -2.66
N ASP A 67 -8.23 -8.13 -3.80
CA ASP A 67 -7.15 -7.49 -4.54
C ASP A 67 -7.58 -6.11 -5.06
N ALA A 68 -8.84 -5.96 -5.47
CA ALA A 68 -9.43 -4.67 -5.82
C ALA A 68 -9.53 -3.74 -4.61
N VAL A 69 -10.06 -4.21 -3.48
CA VAL A 69 -10.11 -3.43 -2.22
C VAL A 69 -8.70 -3.05 -1.76
N SER A 70 -7.75 -3.97 -1.85
CA SER A 70 -6.36 -3.76 -1.48
C SER A 70 -5.73 -2.68 -2.35
N LEU A 71 -5.92 -2.74 -3.67
CA LEU A 71 -5.43 -1.74 -4.61
C LEU A 71 -5.98 -0.35 -4.27
N ILE A 72 -7.28 -0.24 -4.03
CA ILE A 72 -7.93 1.03 -3.68
C ILE A 72 -7.35 1.56 -2.36
N VAL A 73 -7.29 0.74 -1.32
CA VAL A 73 -6.86 1.17 0.01
C VAL A 73 -5.37 1.53 0.03
N VAL A 74 -4.51 0.68 -0.56
CA VAL A 74 -3.06 0.93 -0.66
C VAL A 74 -2.80 2.17 -1.49
N GLY A 75 -3.47 2.28 -2.64
CA GLY A 75 -3.36 3.44 -3.52
C GLY A 75 -3.80 4.72 -2.82
N TYR A 76 -4.96 4.71 -2.17
CA TYR A 76 -5.47 5.87 -1.43
C TYR A 76 -4.55 6.28 -0.28
N CYS A 77 -4.05 5.32 0.50
CA CYS A 77 -3.13 5.60 1.60
C CYS A 77 -1.83 6.25 1.12
N TRP A 78 -1.19 5.69 0.09
CA TRP A 78 0.06 6.25 -0.44
C TRP A 78 -0.16 7.56 -1.19
N LEU A 79 -1.27 7.70 -1.90
CA LEU A 79 -1.67 8.98 -2.49
C LEU A 79 -1.84 10.03 -1.39
N GLY A 80 -2.49 9.68 -0.28
CA GLY A 80 -2.63 10.54 0.89
C GLY A 80 -1.28 11.01 1.43
N VAL A 81 -0.30 10.12 1.58
CA VAL A 81 1.07 10.48 1.99
C VAL A 81 1.68 11.48 1.00
N ILE A 82 1.67 11.16 -0.29
CA ILE A 82 2.28 12.00 -1.33
C ILE A 82 1.62 13.37 -1.36
N VAL A 83 0.29 13.41 -1.48
CA VAL A 83 -0.51 14.64 -1.58
C VAL A 83 -0.30 15.53 -0.35
N ASN A 84 -0.16 14.96 0.84
CA ASN A 84 0.13 15.72 2.06
C ASN A 84 1.56 16.29 2.09
N ILE A 85 2.57 15.53 1.68
CA ILE A 85 3.96 16.01 1.64
C ILE A 85 4.13 17.11 0.58
N VAL A 86 3.53 16.92 -0.61
CA VAL A 86 3.62 17.84 -1.74
C VAL A 86 2.57 18.96 -1.69
N TYR A 87 1.96 19.21 -0.53
CA TYR A 87 0.96 20.26 -0.33
C TYR A 87 1.27 21.59 -1.05
N PRO A 88 2.51 22.15 -0.98
CA PRO A 88 2.82 23.45 -1.56
C PRO A 88 2.73 23.48 -3.09
N ILE A 89 2.86 22.32 -3.74
CA ILE A 89 2.86 22.20 -5.21
C ILE A 89 1.57 21.57 -5.75
N ARG A 90 0.57 21.30 -4.91
CA ARG A 90 -0.78 20.86 -5.33
C ARG A 90 -1.41 21.73 -6.43
N PRO A 91 -1.23 23.06 -6.45
CA PRO A 91 -1.74 23.89 -7.54
C PRO A 91 -1.23 23.49 -8.93
N LEU A 92 0.00 22.94 -9.02
CA LEU A 92 0.56 22.46 -10.30
C LEU A 92 -0.20 21.24 -10.85
N PHE A 93 -0.97 20.56 -10.01
CA PHE A 93 -1.80 19.40 -10.37
C PHE A 93 -3.28 19.76 -10.48
N GLY A 94 -3.62 21.04 -10.63
CA GLY A 94 -5.01 21.52 -10.75
C GLY A 94 -5.78 21.55 -9.42
N MET A 95 -5.11 21.32 -8.29
CA MET A 95 -5.69 21.46 -6.95
C MET A 95 -5.41 22.85 -6.39
N SER A 96 -5.97 23.88 -7.02
CA SER A 96 -5.85 25.28 -6.58
C SER A 96 -6.95 25.66 -5.60
N GLY A 97 -6.64 26.52 -4.62
CA GLY A 97 -7.59 27.12 -3.70
C GLY A 97 -7.16 28.52 -3.29
N GLU A 98 -8.05 29.28 -2.64
CA GLU A 98 -7.69 30.57 -2.07
C GLU A 98 -6.92 30.36 -0.75
N TYR A 99 -5.64 30.72 -0.75
CA TYR A 99 -4.72 30.42 0.36
C TYR A 99 -4.43 31.61 1.27
N ARG A 100 -5.07 32.76 1.04
CA ARG A 100 -4.81 34.01 1.78
C ARG A 100 -5.02 33.88 3.29
N ASP A 101 -6.01 33.08 3.70
CA ASP A 101 -6.36 32.87 5.11
C ASP A 101 -5.84 31.53 5.65
N SER A 102 -4.92 30.87 4.94
CA SER A 102 -4.33 29.60 5.37
C SER A 102 -3.35 29.80 6.53
N TRP A 103 -3.20 28.78 7.38
CA TRP A 103 -2.21 28.78 8.45
C TRP A 103 -0.80 29.02 7.89
N GLY A 104 -0.09 30.01 8.44
CA GLY A 104 1.22 30.45 7.91
C GLY A 104 1.15 31.55 6.85
N GLY A 105 -0.04 32.11 6.57
CA GLY A 105 -0.22 33.27 5.71
C GLY A 105 0.27 33.03 4.27
N PRO A 106 0.81 34.05 3.58
CA PRO A 106 1.23 33.95 2.17
C PRO A 106 2.29 32.87 1.89
N THR A 107 3.01 32.42 2.92
CA THR A 107 4.10 31.43 2.78
C THR A 107 3.61 29.98 2.78
N LEU A 108 2.37 29.73 3.20
CA LEU A 108 1.81 28.39 3.40
C LEU A 108 2.59 27.47 4.36
N ALA A 109 3.60 27.99 5.08
CA ALA A 109 4.52 27.16 5.86
C ALA A 109 3.82 26.40 7.00
N GLY A 110 2.87 27.05 7.68
CA GLY A 110 2.07 26.43 8.75
C GLY A 110 1.15 25.33 8.23
N ALA A 111 0.42 25.61 7.15
CA ALA A 111 -0.45 24.63 6.50
C ALA A 111 0.37 23.43 5.97
N TRP A 112 1.51 23.70 5.34
CA TRP A 112 2.42 22.64 4.90
C TRP A 112 2.90 21.79 6.06
N ALA A 113 3.35 22.38 7.18
CA ALA A 113 3.85 21.62 8.32
C ALA A 113 2.79 20.65 8.86
N VAL A 114 1.53 21.08 8.96
CA VAL A 114 0.41 20.23 9.40
C VAL A 114 0.16 19.09 8.42
N HIS A 115 0.13 19.39 7.12
CA HIS A 115 -0.05 18.36 6.09
C HIS A 115 1.12 17.39 6.05
N ALA A 116 2.36 17.87 6.07
CA ALA A 116 3.56 17.03 6.10
C ALA A 116 3.54 16.10 7.33
N LEU A 117 3.18 16.63 8.51
CA LEU A 117 3.04 15.82 9.73
C LEU A 117 1.96 14.75 9.58
N ALA A 118 0.80 15.09 9.01
CA ALA A 118 -0.25 14.12 8.71
C ALA A 118 0.23 13.05 7.72
N GLY A 119 0.96 13.44 6.67
CA GLY A 119 1.56 12.53 5.70
C GLY A 119 2.56 11.55 6.34
N VAL A 120 3.41 12.04 7.24
CA VAL A 120 4.34 11.20 8.02
C VAL A 120 3.56 10.26 8.95
N ALA A 121 2.52 10.74 9.64
CA ALA A 121 1.69 9.90 10.50
C ALA A 121 1.02 8.77 9.70
N PHE A 122 0.45 9.07 8.52
CA PHE A 122 -0.08 8.05 7.62
C PHE A 122 0.99 7.04 7.18
N TRP A 123 2.16 7.53 6.75
CA TRP A 123 3.28 6.68 6.35
C TRP A 123 3.69 5.70 7.45
N LEU A 124 3.69 6.15 8.71
CA LEU A 124 3.97 5.29 9.85
C LEU A 124 2.89 4.22 10.02
N ILE A 125 1.59 4.56 9.88
CA ILE A 125 0.46 3.65 10.14
C ILE A 125 0.28 2.58 9.06
N ILE A 126 0.50 2.93 7.78
CA ILE A 126 0.31 2.06 6.60
C ILE A 126 0.90 0.64 6.80
N PRO A 127 2.15 0.47 7.24
CA PRO A 127 2.75 -0.84 7.51
C PRO A 127 1.89 -1.87 8.26
N TRP A 128 1.12 -1.46 9.28
CA TRP A 128 0.25 -2.38 10.03
C TRP A 128 -0.99 -2.78 9.24
N LEU A 129 -1.59 -1.82 8.51
CA LEU A 129 -2.69 -2.08 7.60
C LEU A 129 -2.28 -3.09 6.51
N LEU A 130 -1.13 -2.86 5.87
CA LEU A 130 -0.60 -3.75 4.83
C LEU A 130 -0.32 -5.16 5.35
N ARG A 131 0.17 -5.30 6.58
CA ARG A 131 0.34 -6.61 7.22
C ARG A 131 -0.98 -7.36 7.35
N GLY A 132 -2.06 -6.66 7.71
CA GLY A 132 -3.40 -7.23 7.79
C GLY A 132 -3.88 -7.74 6.43
N TYR A 133 -3.77 -6.91 5.38
CA TYR A 133 -4.14 -7.29 4.02
C TYR A 133 -3.35 -8.49 3.51
N VAL A 134 -2.03 -8.51 3.70
CA VAL A 134 -1.18 -9.65 3.33
C VAL A 134 -1.56 -10.91 4.11
N ALA A 135 -1.91 -10.79 5.39
CA ALA A 135 -2.37 -11.93 6.18
C ALA A 135 -3.71 -12.49 5.65
N LEU A 136 -4.65 -11.63 5.29
CA LEU A 136 -5.93 -12.03 4.69
C LEU A 136 -5.72 -12.67 3.31
N TRP A 137 -4.89 -12.05 2.47
CA TRP A 137 -4.52 -12.59 1.16
C TRP A 137 -3.92 -14.00 1.27
N ARG A 138 -3.01 -14.22 2.23
CA ARG A 138 -2.41 -15.54 2.50
C ARG A 138 -3.44 -16.59 2.89
N ARG A 139 -4.46 -16.23 3.68
CA ARG A 139 -5.54 -17.16 4.06
C ARG A 139 -6.35 -17.59 2.84
N MET A 140 -6.70 -16.66 1.95
CA MET A 140 -7.45 -16.98 0.73
C MET A 140 -6.62 -17.75 -0.30
N ALA A 141 -5.32 -17.47 -0.37
CA ALA A 141 -4.36 -18.28 -1.13
C ALA A 141 -4.23 -19.73 -0.59
N GLY A 142 -4.74 -19.98 0.62
CA GLY A 142 -4.61 -21.25 1.35
C GLY A 142 -3.18 -21.53 1.82
N ALA A 143 -2.42 -20.46 2.09
CA ALA A 143 -1.14 -20.49 2.81
C ALA A 143 -1.33 -20.29 4.32
N GLY A 144 -2.56 -20.49 4.83
CA GLY A 144 -2.89 -20.42 6.24
C GLY A 144 -2.90 -21.82 6.85
N ASN A 145 -1.73 -22.27 7.30
CA ASN A 145 -1.49 -23.15 8.45
C ASN A 145 -0.12 -22.79 9.01
#